data_AF-A0A970DJJ6-F1
#
_entry.id   AF-A0A970DJJ6-F1
#
_cell.length_a   1.000
_cell.length_b   1.000
_cell.length_c   1.000
_cell.angle_alpha   90.00
_cell.angle_beta   90.00
_cell.angle_gamma   90.00
#
_symmetry.space_group_name_H-M   'P 1'
#
loop_
_entity.id
_entity.type
_entity.pdbx_description
1 polymer ?
#
loop_
_entity_poly.entity_id
_entity_poly.type
_entity_poly.pdbx_seq_one_letter_code
_entity_poly.pdbx_strand_id
1 'polypeptide(L)'
;MEEVGKFVVWDLDSDRIRVAIKTSASSTSENYISADGIYLYQKTEKACYIYEFEENTRSDLSRERKIPYTFSSIAFDLPDGRVFLASGKKIIILSYPGHEFVCEY
;
A
#
# COMPACT_ATOMS: atom_id res chain seq x y z
N MET A 1 -10.39 -4.44 -17.37
CA MET A 1 -10.42 -4.64 -15.91
C MET A 1 -11.50 -3.72 -15.38
N GLU A 2 -12.48 -4.27 -14.68
CA GLU A 2 -13.57 -3.50 -14.08
C GLU A 2 -12.98 -2.68 -12.93
N GLU A 3 -13.30 -1.38 -12.89
CA GLU A 3 -12.78 -0.43 -11.91
C GLU A 3 -13.55 -0.60 -10.60
N VAL A 4 -12.87 -0.99 -9.51
CA VAL A 4 -13.58 -1.47 -8.30
C VAL A 4 -13.42 -0.55 -7.09
N GLY A 5 -12.43 0.35 -7.07
CA GLY A 5 -12.25 1.31 -5.96
C GLY A 5 -11.47 2.57 -6.33
N LYS A 6 -11.55 3.58 -5.45
CA LYS A 6 -10.85 4.85 -5.60
C LYS A 6 -10.21 5.27 -4.27
N PHE A 7 -8.93 5.60 -4.30
CA PHE A 7 -8.23 6.26 -3.19
C PHE A 7 -7.99 7.73 -3.54
N VAL A 8 -8.28 8.64 -2.61
CA VAL A 8 -8.19 10.09 -2.88
C VAL A 8 -7.24 10.74 -1.88
N VAL A 9 -6.19 11.37 -2.40
CA VAL A 9 -5.27 12.21 -1.61
C VAL A 9 -5.74 13.64 -1.72
N TRP A 10 -5.96 14.27 -0.57
CA TRP A 10 -6.30 15.68 -0.47
C TRP A 10 -5.06 16.49 -0.11
N ASP A 11 -4.86 17.59 -0.83
CA ASP A 11 -3.96 18.65 -0.41
C ASP A 11 -4.72 19.55 0.56
N LEU A 12 -4.30 19.51 1.82
CA LEU A 12 -4.93 20.27 2.90
C LEU A 12 -4.59 21.76 2.84
N ASP A 13 -3.47 22.13 2.21
CA ASP A 13 -3.05 23.53 2.10
C ASP A 13 -3.83 24.25 1.01
N SER A 14 -4.13 23.55 -0.08
CA SER A 14 -4.89 24.11 -1.21
C SER A 14 -6.38 23.76 -1.22
N ASP A 15 -6.86 22.97 -0.26
CA ASP A 15 -8.22 22.43 -0.15
C ASP A 15 -8.70 21.79 -1.47
N ARG A 16 -7.80 21.05 -2.11
CA ARG A 16 -8.07 20.40 -3.40
C ARG A 16 -7.69 18.95 -3.34
N ILE A 17 -8.42 18.15 -4.11
CA ILE A 17 -7.99 16.80 -4.43
C ILE A 17 -6.67 16.91 -5.18
N ARG A 18 -5.60 16.38 -4.58
CA ARG A 18 -4.29 16.30 -5.20
C ARG A 18 -4.27 15.16 -6.21
N VAL A 19 -4.79 14.00 -5.80
CA VAL A 19 -4.71 12.76 -6.57
C VAL A 19 -5.94 11.89 -6.33
N ALA A 20 -6.43 11.29 -7.42
CA ALA A 20 -7.53 10.34 -7.43
C ALA A 20 -7.04 9.04 -8.09
N ILE A 21 -6.71 8.06 -7.27
CA ILE A 21 -6.11 6.80 -7.71
C ILE A 21 -7.19 5.76 -7.92
N LYS A 22 -7.17 5.10 -9.07
CA LYS A 22 -8.00 3.92 -9.33
C LYS A 22 -7.32 2.69 -8.75
N THR A 23 -8.04 1.94 -7.93
CA THR A 23 -7.53 0.73 -7.29
C THR A 23 -8.30 -0.50 -7.74
N SER A 24 -7.59 -1.63 -7.79
CA SER A 24 -8.17 -2.93 -8.13
C SER A 24 -8.99 -3.56 -6.98
N ALA A 25 -9.01 -2.95 -5.79
CA ALA A 25 -9.76 -3.43 -4.63
C ALA A 25 -11.19 -2.85 -4.57
N SER A 26 -12.19 -3.72 -4.41
CA SER A 26 -13.63 -3.38 -4.27
C SER A 26 -14.03 -2.81 -2.92
N SER A 27 -13.40 -3.31 -1.86
CA SER A 27 -13.81 -3.05 -0.49
C SER A 27 -12.57 -3.02 0.41
N THR A 28 -12.34 -1.89 1.03
CA THR A 28 -11.15 -1.63 1.81
C THR A 28 -11.54 -1.55 3.27
N SER A 29 -10.98 -2.42 4.10
CA SER A 29 -11.15 -2.29 5.55
C SER A 29 -10.16 -1.29 6.13
N GLU A 30 -8.97 -1.16 5.53
CA GLU A 30 -7.90 -0.31 6.06
C GLU A 30 -6.98 0.18 4.94
N ASN A 31 -6.46 1.41 5.07
CA ASN A 31 -5.48 2.01 4.16
C ASN A 31 -4.36 2.64 4.98
N TYR A 32 -3.11 2.46 4.53
CA TYR A 32 -1.92 2.99 5.19
C TYR A 32 -1.00 3.61 4.15
N ILE A 33 -0.51 4.83 4.40
CA ILE A 33 0.47 5.49 3.55
C ILE A 33 1.82 5.53 4.26
N SER A 34 2.88 5.25 3.51
CA SER A 34 4.26 5.46 3.95
C SER A 34 4.52 6.95 4.22
N ALA A 35 5.46 7.26 5.13
CA ALA A 35 5.67 8.65 5.54
C ALA A 35 6.36 9.51 4.47
N ASP A 36 7.07 8.92 3.52
CA ASP A 36 7.58 9.62 2.32
C ASP A 36 6.47 9.90 1.28
N GLY A 37 5.34 9.19 1.41
CA GLY A 37 4.19 9.26 0.52
C GLY A 37 4.37 8.51 -0.80
N ILE A 38 5.33 7.57 -0.89
CA ILE A 38 5.65 6.81 -2.13
C ILE A 38 4.87 5.50 -2.21
N TYR A 39 4.53 4.91 -1.07
CA TYR A 39 3.79 3.65 -0.99
C TYR A 39 2.43 3.82 -0.32
N LEU A 40 1.40 3.24 -0.93
CA LEU A 40 0.07 3.04 -0.35
C LEU A 40 -0.16 1.54 -0.17
N TYR A 41 -0.49 1.14 1.05
CA TYR A 41 -0.98 -0.19 1.36
C TYR A 41 -2.48 -0.16 1.58
N GLN A 42 -3.16 -1.14 1.00
CA GLN A 42 -4.59 -1.29 1.09
C GLN A 42 -4.93 -2.73 1.47
N LYS A 43 -5.75 -2.87 2.51
CA LYS A 43 -6.21 -4.17 2.99
C LYS A 43 -7.68 -4.36 2.66
N THR A 44 -7.97 -5.54 2.13
CA THR A 44 -9.33 -6.06 1.91
C THR A 44 -9.54 -7.27 2.83
N GLU A 45 -10.76 -7.82 2.83
CA GLU A 45 -11.05 -9.06 3.57
C GLU A 45 -10.24 -10.27 3.08
N LYS A 46 -9.82 -10.27 1.81
CA LYS A 46 -9.24 -11.45 1.14
C LYS A 46 -7.79 -11.31 0.72
N ALA A 47 -7.29 -10.08 0.63
CA ALA A 47 -5.97 -9.78 0.11
C ALA A 47 -5.50 -8.41 0.57
N CYS A 48 -4.19 -8.18 0.43
CA CYS A 48 -3.60 -6.88 0.58
C CYS A 48 -2.95 -6.44 -0.72
N TYR A 49 -2.87 -5.13 -0.92
CA TYR A 49 -2.33 -4.51 -2.12
C TYR A 49 -1.30 -3.47 -1.68
N ILE A 50 -0.14 -3.49 -2.32
CA ILE A 50 0.86 -2.43 -2.21
C ILE A 50 0.90 -1.72 -3.56
N TYR A 51 0.79 -0.41 -3.49
CA TYR A 51 0.80 0.50 -4.60
C TYR A 51 2.01 1.42 -4.46
N GLU A 52 2.77 1.57 -5.55
CA GLU A 52 3.88 2.51 -5.65
C GLU A 52 3.44 3.70 -6.50
N PHE A 53 3.70 4.91 -5.99
CA PHE A 53 3.51 6.16 -6.69
C PHE A 53 4.73 6.49 -7.55
N GLU A 54 4.51 7.07 -8.72
CA GLU A 54 5.61 7.74 -9.42
C GLU A 54 6.11 8.93 -8.58
N GLU A 55 7.42 8.95 -8.27
CA GLU A 55 8.04 9.95 -7.40
C GLU A 55 7.71 11.40 -7.79
N ASN A 56 7.61 11.66 -9.10
CA ASN A 56 7.50 13.02 -9.65
C ASN A 56 6.08 13.54 -9.80
N THR A 57 5.08 12.68 -9.93
CA THR A 57 3.69 13.11 -10.18
C THR A 57 2.80 12.76 -9.00
N ARG A 58 3.11 11.67 -8.28
CA ARG A 58 2.28 11.05 -7.24
C ARG A 58 0.81 10.84 -7.65
N SER A 59 0.49 11.06 -8.93
CA SER A 59 -0.88 11.12 -9.45
C SER A 59 -1.33 9.81 -10.05
N ASP A 60 -0.37 8.98 -10.46
CA ASP A 60 -0.58 7.69 -11.08
C ASP A 60 0.20 6.59 -10.35
N LEU A 61 -0.35 5.39 -10.42
CA LEU A 61 0.30 4.19 -9.91
C LEU A 61 1.33 3.73 -10.91
N SER A 62 2.59 3.67 -10.48
CA SER A 62 3.65 3.06 -11.29
C SER A 62 3.54 1.54 -11.24
N ARG A 63 3.17 0.98 -10.08
CA ARG A 63 3.13 -0.48 -9.83
C ARG A 63 2.09 -0.87 -8.79
N GLU A 64 1.47 -2.04 -9.00
CA GLU A 64 0.59 -2.73 -8.07
C GLU A 64 1.17 -4.12 -7.74
N ARG A 65 1.22 -4.48 -6.45
CA ARG A 65 1.51 -5.85 -5.99
C ARG A 65 0.38 -6.36 -5.11
N LYS A 66 -0.26 -7.44 -5.55
CA LYS A 66 -1.24 -8.18 -4.74
C LYS A 66 -0.54 -9.20 -3.85
N ILE A 67 -0.91 -9.23 -2.58
CA ILE A 67 -0.48 -10.21 -1.59
C ILE A 67 -1.72 -11.05 -1.23
N PRO A 68 -1.73 -12.36 -1.53
CA PRO A 68 -2.94 -13.18 -1.45
C PRO A 68 -3.33 -13.60 -0.02
N TYR A 69 -2.84 -12.89 1.00
CA TYR A 69 -3.14 -13.12 2.41
C TYR A 69 -3.26 -11.78 3.15
N THR A 70 -3.98 -11.81 4.26
CA THR A 70 -4.20 -10.62 5.11
C THR A 70 -3.29 -10.64 6.34
N PHE A 71 -2.92 -9.45 6.80
CA PHE A 71 -2.10 -9.25 7.98
C PHE A 71 -2.87 -8.46 9.03
N SER A 72 -2.61 -8.74 10.31
CA SER A 72 -3.23 -8.01 11.42
C SER A 72 -2.56 -6.65 11.66
N SER A 73 -1.32 -6.46 11.23
CA SER A 73 -0.57 -5.23 11.42
C SER A 73 0.39 -4.97 10.27
N ILE A 74 0.64 -3.69 10.01
CA ILE A 74 1.59 -3.18 9.02
C ILE A 74 2.42 -2.04 9.62
N ALA A 75 3.70 -2.00 9.27
CA ALA A 75 4.56 -0.84 9.46
C ALA A 75 5.42 -0.60 8.22
N PHE A 76 5.67 0.66 7.87
CA PHE A 76 6.63 1.03 6.85
C PHE A 76 7.98 1.37 7.50
N ASP A 77 9.08 0.90 6.92
CA ASP A 77 10.41 1.39 7.24
C ASP A 77 10.64 2.75 6.57
N LEU A 78 11.26 3.66 7.31
CA LEU A 78 11.55 5.02 6.90
C LEU A 78 13.07 5.20 6.92
N PRO A 79 13.77 4.48 6.02
CA PRO A 79 14.34 5.22 4.90
C PRO A 79 14.34 4.51 3.54
N ASP A 80 13.94 3.24 3.45
CA ASP A 80 14.14 2.42 2.24
C ASP A 80 12.87 1.82 1.62
N GLY A 81 11.69 2.22 2.11
CA GLY A 81 10.41 1.79 1.55
C GLY A 81 10.06 0.33 1.83
N ARG A 82 10.78 -0.35 2.74
CA ARG A 82 10.39 -1.69 3.21
C ARG A 82 9.04 -1.64 3.90
N VAL A 83 8.24 -2.68 3.67
CA VAL A 83 6.96 -2.89 4.33
C VAL A 83 7.07 -4.11 5.23
N PHE A 84 6.89 -3.91 6.52
CA PHE A 84 6.76 -4.96 7.51
C PHE A 84 5.29 -5.32 7.66
N LEU A 85 4.98 -6.59 7.41
CA LEU A 85 3.64 -7.15 7.55
C LEU A 85 3.66 -8.23 8.63
N ALA A 86 2.81 -8.12 9.64
CA ALA A 86 2.78 -9.06 10.77
C ALA A 86 1.38 -9.67 10.95
N SER A 87 1.33 -10.98 11.11
CA SER A 87 0.11 -11.74 11.41
C SER A 87 0.41 -12.91 12.34
N GLY A 88 -0.01 -12.81 13.61
CA GLY A 88 0.23 -13.84 14.63
C GLY A 88 1.72 -14.19 14.75
N LYS A 89 2.07 -15.43 14.38
CA LYS A 89 3.42 -16.01 14.43
C LYS A 89 4.28 -15.78 13.18
N LYS A 90 3.76 -15.04 12.20
CA LYS A 90 4.44 -14.76 10.93
C LYS A 90 4.71 -13.27 10.79
N ILE A 91 5.95 -12.93 10.49
CA ILE A 91 6.36 -11.61 10.04
C ILE A 91 6.91 -11.76 8.63
N ILE A 92 6.37 -10.97 7.71
CA ILE A 92 6.87 -10.87 6.35
C ILE A 92 7.46 -9.48 6.17
N ILE A 93 8.72 -9.43 5.77
CA ILE A 93 9.39 -8.20 5.39
C ILE A 93 9.41 -8.17 3.87
N LEU A 94 8.70 -7.21 3.30
CA LEU A 94 8.72 -6.93 1.88
C LEU A 94 9.68 -5.77 1.66
N SER A 95 10.80 -6.05 1.01
CA SER A 95 11.62 -4.98 0.44
C SER A 95 11.19 -4.72 -0.99
N TYR A 96 11.12 -3.44 -1.33
CA TYR A 96 10.87 -3.02 -2.69
C TYR A 96 12.20 -2.62 -3.36
N PRO A 97 12.49 -3.08 -4.59
CA PRO A 97 11.68 -3.99 -5.40
C PRO A 97 12.02 -5.47 -5.16
N GLY A 98 11.06 -6.23 -4.63
CA GLY A 98 10.90 -7.65 -4.98
C GLY A 98 11.42 -8.71 -4.01
N HIS A 99 12.16 -8.39 -2.94
CA HIS A 99 12.55 -9.44 -1.98
C HIS A 99 11.54 -9.56 -0.84
N GLU A 100 11.04 -10.77 -0.68
CA GLU A 100 10.17 -11.19 0.42
C GLU A 100 10.98 -12.04 1.39
N PHE A 101 11.06 -11.60 2.64
CA PHE A 101 11.65 -12.35 3.73
C PHE A 101 10.55 -12.77 4.68
N VAL A 102 10.31 -14.08 4.78
CA VAL A 102 9.33 -14.65 5.71
C VAL A 102 10.07 -15.14 6.94
N CYS A 103 9.69 -14.61 8.10
CA CYS A 103 10.14 -15.07 9.41
C CYS A 103 8.93 -15.68 10.13
N GLU A 104 9.06 -16.94 10.55
CA GLU A 104 8.09 -17.64 11.40
C GLU A 104 8.75 -17.92 12.74
N TYR A 105 8.03 -17.70 13.86
CA TYR A 105 8.53 -17.96 15.21
C TYR A 105 7.48 -18.61 16.11
#